data_AF-A0A4Y2QQ29-F1
#
_entry.id   AF-A0A4Y2QQ29-F1
#
_cell.length_a   1.000
_cell.length_b   1.000
_cell.length_c   1.000
_cell.angle_alpha   90.00
_cell.angle_beta   90.00
_cell.angle_gamma   90.00
#
_symmetry.space_group_name_H-M   'P 1'
#
loop_
_entity.id
_entity.type
_entity.pdbx_description
1 polymer ?
#
loop_
_entity_poly.entity_id
_entity_poly.type
_entity_poly.pdbx_seq_one_letter_code
_entity_poly.pdbx_strand_id
1 'polypeptide(L)'
;MLSNLVTVCTLYLQPSTSVNDRDLDRLVDELPTPFIIIGDFNGHSPVWGSKNTNTRGRQIEEFVNTHSLCLLKNGEDTYFHQRSRTFHSLDLALCMPSLASYFNFRVGVDLGDSDHFPIFLDRVNVGSNDAQRPNRYLFHRADWTNFTLRALITRNMVEGENLKEVVNLVTKTIISAADASIPKSGLSFPKNRKPWWNKYCTDTNRDQRRAWNVFRRHPTSANQIAFQRAKSIARRARRKSERGHWIKFVSSINSSVTAKDMWENVRKACGIYPEKRISCLRKNGQEVRNISEMVVVLAEAFVSICSASNYTEPFLTYKNRMERIKLRFQTTKHLSYNTDLTIFELHTALSVIKHTSPGPDEVTYSMLQHLSEHSLLNILYMFNRIWKKTFFSRLLETCFYNSDTEAGRRPAGSAKLSTNSPN
;
A
#
# COMPACT_ATOMS: atom_id res chain seq x y z
N MET A 1 -16.40 6.93 -20.03
CA MET A 1 -15.34 7.23 -19.03
C MET A 1 -14.98 8.71 -19.19
N LEU A 2 -14.88 9.47 -18.10
CA LEU A 2 -14.24 10.80 -18.13
C LEU A 2 -12.73 10.55 -18.35
N SER A 3 -12.34 10.51 -19.62
CA SER A 3 -10.96 10.46 -20.13
C SER A 3 -10.38 11.86 -20.36
N ASN A 4 -11.13 12.90 -19.99
CA ASN A 4 -10.82 14.27 -20.33
C ASN A 4 -10.11 14.96 -19.16
N LEU A 5 -9.12 15.78 -19.50
CA LEU A 5 -8.52 16.75 -18.60
C LEU A 5 -9.65 17.66 -18.05
N VAL A 6 -9.66 17.90 -16.73
CA VAL A 6 -10.61 18.81 -16.08
C VAL A 6 -9.83 19.95 -15.46
N THR A 7 -10.21 21.18 -15.79
CA THR A 7 -9.63 22.38 -15.19
C THR A 7 -10.28 22.62 -13.82
N VAL A 8 -9.47 22.85 -12.79
CA VAL A 8 -9.97 23.23 -11.45
C VAL A 8 -9.48 24.62 -11.13
N CYS A 9 -10.42 25.54 -10.94
CA CYS A 9 -10.19 26.92 -10.52
C CYS A 9 -10.56 27.09 -9.04
N THR A 10 -9.65 27.62 -8.23
CA THR A 10 -9.94 27.99 -6.84
C THR A 10 -10.23 29.49 -6.74
N LEU A 11 -11.42 29.85 -6.26
CA LEU A 11 -11.85 31.24 -6.17
C LEU A 11 -12.00 31.69 -4.71
N TYR A 12 -11.51 32.89 -4.40
CA TYR A 12 -11.72 33.56 -3.12
C TYR A 12 -12.24 34.98 -3.36
N LEU A 13 -13.48 35.24 -2.96
CA LEU A 13 -14.09 36.57 -3.05
C LEU A 13 -14.09 37.20 -1.66
N GLN A 14 -13.29 38.24 -1.45
CA GLN A 14 -13.17 38.89 -0.14
C GLN A 14 -14.52 39.55 0.27
N PRO A 15 -15.00 39.35 1.52
CA PRO A 15 -16.36 39.72 1.92
C PRO A 15 -16.67 41.22 1.84
N SER A 16 -15.66 42.07 2.03
CA SER A 16 -15.82 43.53 2.07
C SER A 16 -15.42 44.24 0.77
N THR A 17 -15.12 43.51 -0.30
CA THR A 17 -14.69 44.08 -1.59
C THR A 17 -15.80 43.91 -2.60
N SER A 18 -16.10 44.92 -3.40
CA SER A 18 -17.00 44.77 -4.55
C SER A 18 -16.37 43.83 -5.57
N VAL A 19 -17.17 42.97 -6.20
CA VAL A 19 -16.70 42.13 -7.30
C VAL A 19 -17.35 42.69 -8.54
N ASN A 20 -16.54 42.85 -9.57
CA ASN A 20 -16.94 43.34 -10.86
C ASN A 20 -17.40 42.15 -11.71
N ASP A 21 -18.61 42.22 -12.24
CA ASP A 21 -19.21 41.12 -12.99
C ASP A 21 -18.39 40.80 -14.26
N ARG A 22 -17.78 41.81 -14.89
CA ARG A 22 -16.89 41.61 -16.05
C ARG A 22 -15.67 40.74 -15.74
N ASP A 23 -15.18 40.76 -14.51
CA ASP A 23 -14.03 39.94 -14.11
C ASP A 23 -14.45 38.48 -13.88
N LEU A 24 -15.69 38.26 -13.42
CA LEU A 24 -16.27 36.91 -13.34
C LEU A 24 -16.58 36.34 -14.73
N ASP A 25 -17.08 37.16 -15.65
CA ASP A 25 -17.33 36.76 -17.04
C ASP A 25 -16.01 36.34 -17.72
N ARG A 26 -14.99 37.20 -17.63
CA ARG A 26 -13.64 36.89 -18.15
C ARG A 26 -13.04 35.63 -17.56
N LEU A 27 -13.25 35.38 -16.26
CA LEU A 27 -12.78 34.15 -15.62
C LEU A 27 -13.34 32.92 -16.34
N VAL A 28 -14.62 32.92 -16.71
CA VAL A 28 -15.22 31.79 -17.44
C VAL A 28 -14.67 31.68 -18.86
N ASP A 29 -14.54 32.81 -19.55
CA ASP A 29 -14.02 32.84 -20.93
C ASP A 29 -12.57 32.34 -21.04
N GLU A 30 -11.76 32.57 -20.00
CA GLU A 30 -10.34 32.17 -19.97
C GLU A 30 -10.12 30.73 -19.50
N LEU A 31 -11.11 30.10 -18.84
CA LEU A 31 -10.95 28.75 -18.29
C LEU A 31 -11.07 27.65 -19.36
N PRO A 32 -10.05 26.79 -19.55
CA PRO A 32 -10.15 25.67 -20.47
C PRO A 32 -11.26 24.71 -20.08
N THR A 33 -12.11 24.34 -21.04
CA THR A 33 -13.24 23.44 -20.81
C THR A 33 -12.82 21.95 -20.86
N PRO A 34 -13.46 21.07 -20.08
CA PRO A 34 -14.46 21.35 -19.05
C PRO A 34 -13.82 21.78 -17.70
N PHE A 35 -14.49 22.68 -16.96
CA PHE A 35 -13.95 23.23 -15.70
C PHE A 35 -14.88 23.12 -14.48
N ILE A 36 -14.26 23.22 -13.30
CA ILE A 36 -14.88 23.33 -11.97
C ILE A 36 -14.32 24.57 -11.29
N ILE A 37 -15.18 25.40 -10.70
CA ILE A 37 -14.80 26.54 -9.85
C ILE A 37 -15.20 26.20 -8.41
N ILE A 38 -14.25 26.27 -7.46
CA ILE A 38 -14.48 25.92 -6.06
C ILE A 38 -13.84 26.94 -5.12
N GLY A 39 -14.49 27.28 -4.01
CA GLY A 39 -13.87 28.09 -2.97
C GLY A 39 -14.87 28.93 -2.19
N ASP A 40 -14.39 30.00 -1.56
CA ASP A 40 -15.16 30.87 -0.67
C ASP A 40 -15.64 32.12 -1.41
N PHE A 41 -16.95 32.20 -1.61
CA PHE A 41 -17.59 33.25 -2.39
C PHE A 41 -18.11 34.40 -1.52
N ASN A 42 -18.13 34.23 -0.19
CA ASN A 42 -18.69 35.19 0.76
C ASN A 42 -20.09 35.74 0.38
N GLY A 43 -20.88 34.95 -0.34
CA GLY A 43 -22.21 35.29 -0.84
C GLY A 43 -23.31 34.51 -0.12
N HIS A 44 -24.39 35.20 0.22
CA HIS A 44 -25.57 34.59 0.84
C HIS A 44 -26.69 34.47 -0.19
N SER A 45 -27.20 33.24 -0.37
CA SER A 45 -28.41 32.95 -1.13
C SER A 45 -29.09 31.68 -0.60
N PRO A 46 -30.45 31.63 -0.60
CA PRO A 46 -31.21 30.40 -0.40
C PRO A 46 -30.86 29.28 -1.38
N VAL A 47 -30.40 29.60 -2.60
CA VAL A 47 -30.03 28.62 -3.64
C VAL A 47 -28.97 27.63 -3.14
N TRP A 48 -28.07 28.08 -2.27
CA TRP A 48 -27.05 27.24 -1.65
C TRP A 48 -27.17 27.16 -0.12
N GLY A 49 -28.36 27.39 0.43
CA GLY A 49 -28.68 27.11 1.83
C GLY A 49 -28.50 28.28 2.81
N SER A 50 -28.32 29.52 2.36
CA SER A 50 -28.39 30.68 3.26
C SER A 50 -29.83 31.07 3.58
N LYS A 51 -30.06 31.72 4.73
CA LYS A 51 -31.40 32.18 5.14
C LYS A 51 -31.93 33.37 4.35
N ASN A 52 -31.04 34.16 3.76
CA ASN A 52 -31.36 35.36 3.01
C ASN A 52 -30.44 35.51 1.81
N THR A 53 -30.81 36.40 0.88
CA THR A 53 -29.97 36.80 -0.25
C THR A 53 -29.32 38.14 0.03
N ASN A 54 -27.99 38.24 -0.07
CA ASN A 54 -27.28 39.53 -0.06
C ASN A 54 -26.90 39.94 -1.50
N THR A 55 -26.39 41.16 -1.68
CA THR A 55 -25.98 41.68 -3.00
C THR A 55 -24.97 40.76 -3.69
N ARG A 56 -23.95 40.29 -2.95
CA ARG A 56 -22.95 39.33 -3.44
C ARG A 56 -23.60 38.03 -3.92
N GLY A 57 -24.56 37.50 -3.18
CA GLY A 57 -25.28 36.28 -3.54
C GLY A 57 -26.12 36.46 -4.79
N ARG A 58 -26.82 37.58 -4.94
CA ARG A 58 -27.56 37.88 -6.18
C ARG A 58 -26.63 37.94 -7.40
N GLN A 59 -25.48 38.61 -7.28
CA GLN A 59 -24.48 38.64 -8.34
C GLN A 59 -23.99 37.24 -8.73
N ILE A 60 -23.76 36.35 -7.74
CA ILE A 60 -23.34 34.98 -8.01
C ILE A 60 -24.46 34.15 -8.65
N GLU A 61 -25.72 34.34 -8.23
CA GLU A 61 -26.87 33.70 -8.88
C GLU A 61 -26.98 34.09 -10.36
N GLU A 62 -26.83 35.38 -10.66
CA GLU A 62 -26.81 35.91 -12.03
C GLU A 62 -25.63 35.32 -12.82
N PHE A 63 -24.42 35.33 -12.25
CA PHE A 63 -23.23 34.74 -12.85
C PHE A 63 -23.42 33.25 -13.21
N VAL A 64 -24.00 32.47 -12.30
CA VAL A 64 -24.30 31.04 -12.50
C VAL A 64 -25.30 30.84 -13.64
N ASN A 65 -26.35 31.66 -13.70
CA ASN A 65 -27.38 31.59 -14.73
C ASN A 65 -26.84 32.00 -16.11
N THR A 66 -26.11 33.12 -16.19
CA THR A 66 -25.54 33.66 -17.44
C THR A 66 -24.62 32.63 -18.11
N HIS A 67 -23.79 31.94 -17.34
CA HIS A 67 -22.84 30.96 -17.87
C HIS A 67 -23.37 29.51 -17.84
N SER A 68 -24.64 29.32 -17.49
CA SER A 68 -25.28 27.99 -17.40
C SER A 68 -24.48 26.99 -16.54
N LEU A 69 -23.91 27.46 -15.42
CA LEU A 69 -23.14 26.63 -14.51
C LEU A 69 -24.07 25.82 -13.59
N CYS A 70 -23.63 24.62 -13.21
CA CYS A 70 -24.31 23.78 -12.24
C CYS A 70 -23.68 23.95 -10.85
N LEU A 71 -24.51 24.25 -9.85
CA LEU A 71 -24.14 24.23 -8.44
C LEU A 71 -24.15 22.79 -7.92
N LEU A 72 -23.03 22.33 -7.37
CA LEU A 72 -22.91 20.98 -6.80
C LEU A 72 -23.29 20.90 -5.32
N LYS A 73 -23.45 22.03 -4.64
CA LYS A 73 -23.64 22.10 -3.19
C LYS A 73 -25.02 21.57 -2.76
N ASN A 74 -25.06 20.93 -1.60
CA ASN A 74 -26.21 20.25 -1.00
C ASN A 74 -26.90 21.04 0.16
N GLY A 75 -26.63 22.35 0.29
CA GLY A 75 -27.22 23.21 1.32
C GLY A 75 -26.62 23.08 2.73
N GLU A 76 -25.61 22.23 2.94
CA GLU A 76 -24.90 22.14 4.22
C GLU A 76 -24.03 23.38 4.48
N ASP A 77 -24.00 23.83 5.74
CA ASP A 77 -23.19 24.97 6.17
C ASP A 77 -21.70 24.67 6.11
N THR A 78 -20.95 25.59 5.52
CA THR A 78 -19.50 25.46 5.28
C THR A 78 -18.66 26.37 6.17
N TYR A 79 -19.29 27.25 6.94
CA TYR A 79 -18.63 28.18 7.84
C TYR A 79 -19.33 28.26 9.20
N PHE A 80 -18.55 28.35 10.27
CA PHE A 80 -19.03 28.59 11.62
C PHE A 80 -18.51 29.92 12.17
N HIS A 81 -19.41 30.90 12.34
CA HIS A 81 -19.04 32.19 12.91
C HIS A 81 -18.99 32.10 14.44
N GLN A 82 -17.78 32.06 15.00
CA GLN A 82 -17.58 31.82 16.44
C GLN A 82 -18.24 32.87 17.35
N ARG A 83 -18.32 34.14 16.91
CA ARG A 83 -18.88 35.24 17.74
C ARG A 83 -20.40 35.14 17.88
N SER A 84 -21.12 35.03 16.77
CA SER A 84 -22.59 34.90 16.80
C SER A 84 -23.06 33.47 17.04
N ARG A 85 -22.14 32.49 16.98
CA ARG A 85 -22.45 31.05 17.08
C ARG A 85 -23.43 30.58 16.00
N THR A 86 -23.34 31.19 14.82
CA THR A 86 -24.19 30.85 13.67
C THR A 86 -23.40 30.12 12.60
N PHE A 87 -24.12 29.31 11.83
CA PHE A 87 -23.58 28.60 10.69
C PHE A 87 -23.99 29.32 9.40
N HIS A 88 -23.08 29.30 8.43
CA HIS A 88 -23.27 29.95 7.14
C HIS A 88 -22.77 29.08 6.01
N SER A 89 -23.37 29.29 4.84
CA SER A 89 -23.08 28.60 3.61
C SER A 89 -22.36 29.54 2.63
N LEU A 90 -21.03 29.63 2.74
CA LEU A 90 -20.22 30.61 1.99
C LEU A 90 -19.36 29.97 0.90
N ASP A 91 -18.96 28.73 1.11
CA ASP A 91 -18.12 27.98 0.19
C ASP A 91 -19.00 27.23 -0.81
N LEU A 92 -18.68 27.35 -2.10
CA LEU A 92 -19.44 26.80 -3.22
C LEU A 92 -18.54 25.96 -4.14
N ALA A 93 -19.17 25.06 -4.88
CA ALA A 93 -18.57 24.36 -6.01
C ALA A 93 -19.51 24.47 -7.21
N LEU A 94 -19.04 25.12 -8.26
CA LEU A 94 -19.72 25.33 -9.53
C LEU A 94 -18.99 24.52 -10.61
N CYS A 95 -19.72 23.97 -11.57
CA CYS A 95 -19.12 23.22 -12.66
C CYS A 95 -19.92 23.37 -13.95
N MET A 96 -19.30 23.04 -15.08
CA MET A 96 -20.05 22.91 -16.33
C MET A 96 -21.05 21.74 -16.25
N PRO A 97 -22.20 21.82 -16.95
CA PRO A 97 -23.23 20.77 -16.93
C PRO A 97 -22.70 19.37 -17.27
N SER A 98 -21.70 19.29 -18.16
CA SER A 98 -21.05 18.03 -18.55
C SER A 98 -20.31 17.33 -17.39
N LEU A 99 -20.04 18.03 -16.28
CA LEU A 99 -19.37 17.47 -15.10
C LEU A 99 -20.33 17.16 -13.95
N ALA A 100 -21.55 17.71 -13.96
CA ALA A 100 -22.44 17.70 -12.79
C ALA A 100 -22.76 16.29 -12.29
N SER A 101 -23.03 15.34 -13.18
CA SER A 101 -23.36 13.94 -12.82
C SER A 101 -22.17 13.12 -12.31
N TYR A 102 -20.95 13.64 -12.42
CA TYR A 102 -19.74 12.91 -12.10
C TYR A 102 -19.18 13.22 -10.71
N PHE A 103 -19.71 14.21 -10.00
CA PHE A 103 -19.21 14.62 -8.70
C PHE A 103 -20.31 14.74 -7.65
N ASN A 104 -20.04 14.25 -6.45
CA ASN A 104 -20.82 14.51 -5.24
C ASN A 104 -20.10 15.55 -4.39
N PHE A 105 -20.86 16.52 -3.87
CA PHE A 105 -20.37 17.48 -2.89
C PHE A 105 -20.66 16.97 -1.47
N ARG A 106 -19.65 17.04 -0.59
CA ARG A 106 -19.82 16.76 0.84
C ARG A 106 -19.10 17.80 1.69
N VAL A 107 -19.71 18.17 2.81
CA VAL A 107 -19.07 19.00 3.82
C VAL A 107 -18.48 18.12 4.93
N GLY A 108 -17.26 18.44 5.35
CA GLY A 108 -16.62 17.78 6.47
C GLY A 108 -17.30 18.08 7.79
N VAL A 109 -17.35 17.10 8.68
CA VAL A 109 -18.01 17.24 10.00
C VAL A 109 -17.15 17.95 11.06
N ASP A 110 -15.89 18.24 10.74
CA ASP A 110 -14.87 18.72 11.66
C ASP A 110 -14.21 19.99 11.10
N LEU A 111 -14.26 21.08 11.87
CA LEU A 111 -13.62 22.37 11.56
C LEU A 111 -12.08 22.27 11.60
N GLY A 112 -11.53 21.31 12.34
CA GLY A 112 -10.09 21.22 12.59
C GLY A 112 -9.57 22.48 13.30
N ASP A 113 -8.64 23.17 12.65
CA ASP A 113 -8.08 24.45 13.13
C ASP A 113 -8.70 25.69 12.48
N SER A 114 -9.58 25.52 11.49
CA SER A 114 -10.27 26.60 10.78
C SER A 114 -11.62 26.93 11.45
N ASP A 115 -12.26 27.97 10.93
CA ASP A 115 -13.68 28.28 11.15
C ASP A 115 -14.54 27.85 9.94
N HIS A 116 -13.90 27.43 8.84
CA HIS A 116 -14.54 26.78 7.69
C HIS A 116 -14.48 25.25 7.83
N PHE A 117 -15.56 24.59 7.43
CA PHE A 117 -15.59 23.16 7.22
C PHE A 117 -14.90 22.82 5.90
N PRO A 118 -14.06 21.78 5.85
CA PRO A 118 -13.48 21.35 4.60
C PRO A 118 -14.57 20.80 3.69
N ILE A 119 -14.58 21.26 2.44
CA ILE A 119 -15.46 20.75 1.38
C ILE A 119 -14.73 19.70 0.55
N PHE A 120 -15.45 18.68 0.08
CA PHE A 120 -14.89 17.65 -0.77
C PHE A 120 -15.79 17.41 -1.97
N LEU A 121 -15.15 17.22 -3.12
CA LEU A 121 -15.78 16.75 -4.35
C LEU A 121 -15.33 15.31 -4.61
N ASP A 122 -16.27 14.37 -4.49
CA ASP A 122 -16.01 12.96 -4.75
C ASP A 122 -16.49 12.58 -6.14
N ARG A 123 -15.64 11.91 -6.90
CA ARG A 123 -16.06 11.38 -8.19
C ARG A 123 -17.03 10.20 -8.00
N VAL A 124 -18.18 10.28 -8.64
CA VAL A 124 -19.23 9.25 -8.67
C VAL A 124 -18.73 8.03 -9.46
N ASN A 125 -19.06 6.83 -8.98
CA ASN A 125 -18.72 5.56 -9.64
C ASN A 125 -17.22 5.36 -9.92
N VAL A 126 -16.34 5.89 -9.07
CA VAL A 126 -15.01 5.30 -8.97
C VAL A 126 -15.19 3.95 -8.31
N GLY A 127 -15.43 2.92 -9.13
CA GLY A 127 -15.26 1.55 -8.69
C GLY A 127 -13.91 1.48 -8.00
N SER A 128 -13.90 1.14 -6.72
CA SER A 128 -12.68 0.97 -5.97
C SER A 128 -11.95 -0.23 -6.58
N ASN A 129 -11.19 0.00 -7.64
CA ASN A 129 -10.14 -0.91 -8.11
C ASN A 129 -8.95 -0.88 -7.12
N ASP A 130 -9.23 -0.68 -5.83
CA ASP A 130 -8.26 -0.94 -4.80
C ASP A 130 -8.17 -2.45 -4.73
N ALA A 131 -7.23 -3.00 -5.51
CA ALA A 131 -6.82 -4.39 -5.42
C ALA A 131 -6.65 -4.72 -3.94
N GLN A 132 -7.47 -5.64 -3.44
CA GLN A 132 -7.43 -6.03 -2.04
C GLN A 132 -6.03 -6.56 -1.76
N ARG A 133 -5.45 -6.13 -0.63
CA ARG A 133 -4.15 -6.66 -0.25
C ARG A 133 -4.31 -8.15 0.05
N PRO A 134 -3.41 -9.03 -0.43
CA PRO A 134 -3.44 -10.42 -0.01
C PRO A 134 -3.27 -10.51 1.50
N ASN A 135 -4.05 -11.39 2.13
CA ASN A 135 -3.90 -11.68 3.56
C ASN A 135 -2.50 -12.25 3.81
N ARG A 136 -1.84 -11.79 4.88
CA ARG A 136 -0.52 -12.28 5.29
C ARG A 136 -0.55 -12.60 6.77
N TYR A 137 0.11 -13.69 7.17
CA TYR A 137 0.30 -14.00 8.58
C TYR A 137 1.10 -12.90 9.30
N LEU A 138 0.63 -12.50 10.48
CA LEU A 138 1.30 -11.54 11.33
C LEU A 138 2.15 -12.26 12.38
N PHE A 139 3.33 -12.76 11.98
CA PHE A 139 4.20 -13.57 12.85
C PHE A 139 4.60 -12.91 14.18
N HIS A 140 4.70 -11.58 14.22
CA HIS A 140 4.95 -10.84 15.48
C HIS A 140 3.80 -10.91 16.51
N ARG A 141 2.65 -11.48 16.13
CA ARG A 141 1.47 -11.73 16.99
C ARG A 141 1.11 -13.21 17.04
N ALA A 142 1.98 -14.08 16.55
CA ALA A 142 1.73 -15.51 16.56
C ALA A 142 1.73 -16.04 18.00
N ASP A 143 0.77 -16.90 18.30
CA ASP A 143 0.84 -17.79 19.46
C ASP A 143 1.63 -19.03 19.05
N TRP A 144 2.96 -18.94 19.15
CA TRP A 144 3.85 -20.03 18.75
C TRP A 144 3.66 -21.28 19.60
N THR A 145 3.29 -21.14 20.87
CA THR A 145 3.03 -22.29 21.75
C THR A 145 1.84 -23.10 21.23
N ASN A 146 0.72 -22.44 20.93
CA ASN A 146 -0.45 -23.10 20.35
C ASN A 146 -0.16 -23.64 18.94
N PHE A 147 0.63 -22.92 18.13
CA PHE A 147 1.05 -23.39 16.81
C PHE A 147 1.84 -24.69 16.92
N THR A 148 2.88 -24.75 17.76
CA THR A 148 3.72 -25.94 17.95
C THR A 148 2.92 -27.14 18.44
N LEU A 149 1.94 -26.93 19.32
CA LEU A 149 1.05 -28.00 19.81
C LEU A 149 0.13 -28.55 18.69
N ARG A 150 -0.36 -27.69 17.80
CA ARG A 150 -1.30 -28.07 16.72
C ARG A 150 -0.60 -28.59 15.47
N ALA A 151 0.60 -28.10 15.17
CA ALA A 151 1.41 -28.48 14.02
C ALA A 151 2.21 -29.78 14.27
N LEU A 152 1.59 -30.75 14.95
CA LEU A 152 2.22 -32.03 15.25
C LEU A 152 2.21 -32.93 14.01
N ILE A 153 3.38 -33.20 13.47
CA ILE A 153 3.58 -34.16 12.37
C ILE A 153 4.00 -35.48 13.00
N THR A 154 3.16 -36.50 12.83
CA THR A 154 3.39 -37.84 13.37
C THR A 154 4.00 -38.75 12.32
N ARG A 155 4.60 -39.85 12.78
CA ARG A 155 5.23 -40.84 11.91
C ARG A 155 4.27 -41.45 10.89
N ASN A 156 3.06 -41.80 11.34
CA ASN A 156 2.01 -42.38 10.49
C ASN A 156 1.61 -41.44 9.34
N MET A 157 1.66 -40.12 9.55
CA MET A 157 1.35 -39.15 8.50
C MET A 157 2.38 -39.14 7.37
N VAL A 158 3.64 -39.46 7.68
CA VAL A 158 4.77 -39.37 6.74
C VAL A 158 5.20 -40.72 6.16
N GLU A 159 4.65 -41.83 6.63
CA GLU A 159 4.96 -43.18 6.15
C GLU A 159 4.07 -43.66 4.99
N GLY A 160 2.95 -42.97 4.72
CA GLY A 160 2.00 -43.32 3.66
C GLY A 160 2.66 -43.54 2.29
N GLU A 161 2.14 -44.48 1.50
CA GLU A 161 2.79 -44.92 0.24
C GLU A 161 2.83 -43.81 -0.83
N ASN A 162 1.72 -43.08 -0.99
CA ASN A 162 1.59 -41.99 -1.94
C ASN A 162 2.22 -40.69 -1.41
N LEU A 163 3.39 -40.33 -1.94
CA LEU A 163 4.12 -39.13 -1.52
C LEU A 163 3.34 -37.84 -1.74
N LYS A 164 2.49 -37.76 -2.77
CA LYS A 164 1.70 -36.55 -3.05
C LYS A 164 0.64 -36.31 -1.98
N GLU A 165 0.00 -37.39 -1.51
CA GLU A 165 -0.97 -37.32 -0.41
C GLU A 165 -0.28 -37.01 0.91
N VAL A 166 0.88 -37.61 1.17
CA VAL A 166 1.70 -37.33 2.36
C VAL A 166 2.08 -35.85 2.43
N VAL A 167 2.63 -35.29 1.35
CA VAL A 167 3.01 -33.86 1.29
C VAL A 167 1.78 -32.97 1.52
N ASN A 168 0.66 -33.26 0.84
CA ASN A 168 -0.56 -32.49 1.01
C ASN A 168 -1.10 -32.54 2.44
N LEU A 169 -1.01 -33.71 3.10
CA LEU A 169 -1.41 -33.88 4.49
C LEU A 169 -0.54 -33.03 5.43
N VAL A 170 0.78 -33.11 5.29
CA VAL A 170 1.74 -32.31 6.09
C VAL A 170 1.50 -30.81 5.89
N THR A 171 1.39 -30.36 4.62
CA THR A 171 1.07 -28.96 4.29
C THR A 171 -0.23 -28.51 4.94
N LYS A 172 -1.31 -29.28 4.82
CA LYS A 172 -2.60 -28.95 5.43
C LYS A 172 -2.52 -28.86 6.96
N THR A 173 -1.79 -29.76 7.60
CA THR A 173 -1.60 -29.71 9.06
C THR A 173 -0.88 -28.43 9.49
N ILE A 174 0.19 -28.06 8.79
CA ILE A 174 0.95 -26.82 9.09
C ILE A 174 0.07 -25.58 8.88
N ILE A 175 -0.64 -25.51 7.75
CA ILE A 175 -1.50 -24.35 7.42
C ILE A 175 -2.68 -24.26 8.38
N SER A 176 -3.32 -25.38 8.72
CA SER A 176 -4.43 -25.38 9.69
C SER A 176 -3.98 -24.96 11.09
N ALA A 177 -2.77 -25.36 11.51
CA ALA A 177 -2.19 -24.88 12.77
C ALA A 177 -1.87 -23.39 12.70
N ALA A 178 -1.31 -22.91 11.59
CA ALA A 178 -1.04 -21.49 11.39
C ALA A 178 -2.33 -20.65 11.42
N ASP A 179 -3.40 -21.10 10.78
CA ASP A 179 -4.70 -20.42 10.77
C ASP A 179 -5.33 -20.32 12.16
N ALA A 180 -5.14 -21.34 13.00
CA ALA A 180 -5.67 -21.36 14.36
C ALA A 180 -4.83 -20.54 15.36
N SER A 181 -3.55 -20.28 15.06
CA SER A 181 -2.60 -19.74 16.03
C SER A 181 -1.95 -18.42 15.59
N ILE A 182 -2.09 -18.01 14.34
CA ILE A 182 -1.43 -16.82 13.80
C ILE A 182 -2.48 -15.91 13.12
N PRO A 183 -2.71 -14.70 13.64
CA PRO A 183 -3.67 -13.79 13.03
C PRO A 183 -3.19 -13.32 11.65
N LYS A 184 -4.12 -13.26 10.68
CA LYS A 184 -3.86 -12.70 9.34
C LYS A 184 -4.09 -11.19 9.33
N SER A 185 -3.33 -10.48 8.49
CA SER A 185 -3.53 -9.05 8.22
C SER A 185 -4.89 -8.84 7.56
N GLY A 186 -5.59 -7.76 7.88
CA GLY A 186 -6.80 -7.37 7.15
C GLY A 186 -6.52 -7.00 5.68
N LEU A 187 -7.58 -7.04 4.88
CA LEU A 187 -7.57 -6.74 3.44
C LEU A 187 -7.33 -5.26 3.11
N SER A 188 -7.52 -4.38 4.09
CA SER A 188 -7.34 -2.94 3.95
C SER A 188 -5.89 -2.52 4.14
N PHE A 189 -5.41 -1.61 3.29
CA PHE A 189 -4.12 -0.98 3.50
C PHE A 189 -4.15 -0.17 4.82
N PRO A 190 -3.12 -0.30 5.68
CA PRO A 190 -3.04 0.53 6.86
C PRO A 190 -3.01 1.99 6.42
N LYS A 191 -3.87 2.83 7.04
CA LYS A 191 -3.86 4.27 6.81
C LYS A 191 -2.45 4.78 7.05
N ASN A 192 -1.83 5.36 6.04
CA ASN A 192 -0.49 5.92 6.17
C ASN A 192 -0.57 7.17 7.07
N ARG A 193 -0.39 6.98 8.38
CA ARG A 193 -0.43 8.06 9.36
C ARG A 193 0.93 8.73 9.39
N LYS A 194 0.91 10.07 9.46
CA LYS A 194 2.10 10.89 9.64
C LYS A 194 2.96 10.30 10.78
N PRO A 195 4.28 10.12 10.61
CA PRO A 195 5.15 9.43 11.58
C PRO A 195 5.13 10.02 12.99
N TRP A 196 4.82 11.31 13.10
CA TRP A 196 4.72 12.03 14.37
C TRP A 196 3.36 11.85 15.08
N TRP A 197 2.37 11.22 14.44
CA TRP A 197 1.05 11.00 15.01
C TRP A 197 1.04 9.83 15.98
N ASN A 198 0.92 10.12 17.28
CA ASN A 198 0.95 9.12 18.35
C ASN A 198 -0.43 8.93 19.03
N LYS A 199 -0.49 8.06 20.03
CA LYS A 199 -1.70 7.77 20.81
C LYS A 199 -2.26 9.05 21.46
N TYR A 200 -1.40 9.88 22.05
CA TYR A 200 -1.81 11.15 22.68
C TYR A 200 -2.46 12.13 21.68
N CYS A 201 -1.92 12.24 20.46
CA CYS A 201 -2.57 13.02 19.38
C CYS A 201 -3.95 12.43 19.03
N THR A 202 -4.06 11.10 18.99
CA THR A 202 -5.33 10.41 18.68
C THR A 202 -6.38 10.69 19.76
N ASP A 203 -6.00 10.59 21.03
CA ASP A 203 -6.90 10.78 22.16
C ASP A 203 -7.37 12.24 22.26
N THR A 204 -6.44 13.20 22.21
CA THR A 204 -6.79 14.64 22.27
C THR A 204 -7.64 15.10 21.08
N ASN A 205 -7.40 14.56 19.88
CA ASN A 205 -8.23 14.84 18.71
C ASN A 205 -9.64 14.23 18.84
N ARG A 206 -9.76 13.04 19.46
CA ARG A 206 -11.07 12.44 19.79
C ARG A 206 -11.83 13.31 20.79
N ASP A 207 -11.16 13.82 21.82
CA ASP A 207 -11.79 14.64 22.84
C ASP A 207 -12.20 16.02 22.31
N GLN A 208 -11.39 16.63 21.42
CA GLN A 208 -11.77 17.81 20.66
C GLN A 208 -13.08 17.58 19.87
N ARG A 209 -13.17 16.47 19.14
CA ARG A 209 -14.38 16.12 18.36
C ARG A 209 -15.60 15.89 19.24
N ARG A 210 -15.42 15.24 20.40
CA ARG A 210 -16.50 15.05 21.37
C ARG A 210 -17.01 16.39 21.88
N ALA A 211 -16.11 17.28 22.31
CA ALA A 211 -16.46 18.60 22.80
C ALA A 211 -17.14 19.45 21.71
N TRP A 212 -16.65 19.37 20.46
CA TRP A 212 -17.28 20.00 19.30
C TRP A 212 -18.72 19.52 19.10
N ASN A 213 -18.95 18.20 19.09
CA ASN A 213 -20.28 17.64 18.89
C ASN A 213 -21.26 18.06 19.99
N VAL A 214 -20.81 18.13 21.25
CA VAL A 214 -21.63 18.62 22.36
C VAL A 214 -21.96 20.10 22.18
N PHE A 215 -20.95 20.93 21.91
CA PHE A 215 -21.16 22.36 21.69
C PHE A 215 -22.08 22.66 20.50
N ARG A 216 -21.93 21.92 19.39
CA ARG A 216 -22.77 22.05 18.20
C ARG A 216 -24.24 21.75 18.48
N ARG A 217 -24.52 20.74 19.33
CA ARG A 217 -25.90 20.39 19.72
C ARG A 217 -26.47 21.33 20.79
N HIS A 218 -25.61 21.80 21.69
CA HIS A 218 -25.99 22.62 22.83
C HIS A 218 -25.02 23.81 22.97
N PRO A 219 -25.28 24.94 22.30
CA PRO A 219 -24.35 26.06 22.17
C PRO A 219 -24.31 26.97 23.41
N THR A 220 -24.08 26.39 24.59
CA THR A 220 -23.92 27.11 25.85
C THR A 220 -22.50 27.68 26.00
N SER A 221 -22.33 28.72 26.81
CA SER A 221 -21.00 29.29 27.08
C SER A 221 -20.06 28.28 27.75
N ALA A 222 -20.57 27.40 28.61
CA ALA A 222 -19.80 26.32 29.21
C ALA A 222 -19.27 25.33 28.17
N ASN A 223 -20.12 24.91 27.22
CA ASN A 223 -19.71 24.00 26.14
C ASN A 223 -18.73 24.66 25.17
N GLN A 224 -18.88 25.96 24.91
CA GLN A 224 -17.92 26.73 24.12
C GLN A 224 -16.53 26.74 24.78
N ILE A 225 -16.47 27.03 26.08
CA ILE A 225 -15.22 27.02 26.85
C ILE A 225 -14.59 25.62 26.83
N ALA A 226 -15.39 24.57 27.02
CA ALA A 226 -14.92 23.19 26.97
C ALA A 226 -14.34 22.83 25.59
N PHE A 227 -15.03 23.20 24.50
CA PHE A 227 -14.53 23.00 23.14
C PHE A 227 -13.24 23.77 22.88
N GLN A 228 -13.16 25.06 23.25
CA GLN A 228 -11.95 25.86 23.05
C GLN A 228 -10.76 25.31 23.83
N ARG A 229 -10.98 24.84 25.08
CA ARG A 229 -9.96 24.13 25.85
C ARG A 229 -9.49 22.87 25.12
N ALA A 230 -10.40 22.01 24.69
CA ALA A 230 -10.07 20.79 23.97
C ALA A 230 -9.34 21.06 22.63
N LYS A 231 -9.78 22.06 21.85
CA LYS A 231 -9.11 22.55 20.62
C LYS A 231 -7.68 23.00 20.91
N SER A 232 -7.46 23.77 21.98
CA SER A 232 -6.12 24.24 22.37
C SER A 232 -5.18 23.09 22.77
N ILE A 233 -5.70 22.09 23.50
CA ILE A 233 -4.95 20.91 23.95
C ILE A 233 -4.55 20.06 22.74
N ALA A 234 -5.50 19.75 21.85
CA ALA A 234 -5.24 19.00 20.63
C ALA A 234 -4.20 19.69 19.74
N ARG A 235 -4.32 21.02 19.55
CA ARG A 235 -3.34 21.83 18.81
C ARG A 235 -1.94 21.76 19.43
N ARG A 236 -1.84 21.85 20.75
CA ARG A 236 -0.57 21.74 21.48
C ARG A 236 0.04 20.34 21.34
N ALA A 237 -0.77 19.28 21.50
CA ALA A 237 -0.35 17.89 21.37
C ALA A 237 0.22 17.60 19.98
N ARG A 238 -0.46 18.09 18.93
CA ARG A 238 -0.04 17.96 17.54
C ARG A 238 1.31 18.66 17.31
N ARG A 239 1.41 19.95 17.62
CA ARG A 239 2.64 20.74 17.45
C ARG A 239 3.83 20.18 18.23
N LYS A 240 3.61 19.74 19.47
CA LYS A 240 4.66 19.13 20.30
C LYS A 240 5.17 17.82 19.69
N SER A 241 4.25 16.98 19.20
CA SER A 241 4.61 15.69 18.60
C SER A 241 5.33 15.86 17.26
N GLU A 242 4.84 16.77 16.42
CA GLU A 242 5.47 17.14 15.15
C GLU A 242 6.88 17.70 15.35
N ARG A 243 7.03 18.69 16.24
CA ARG A 243 8.34 19.25 16.60
C ARG A 243 9.29 18.18 17.16
N GLY A 244 8.80 17.35 18.08
CA GLY A 244 9.62 16.31 18.71
C GLY A 244 10.10 15.25 17.70
N HIS A 245 9.25 14.88 16.75
CA HIS A 245 9.65 14.01 15.65
C HIS A 245 10.67 14.68 14.73
N TRP A 246 10.46 15.95 14.37
CA TRP A 246 11.38 16.68 13.49
C TRP A 246 12.77 16.84 14.10
N ILE A 247 12.84 17.16 15.40
CA ILE A 247 14.12 17.21 16.14
C ILE A 247 14.82 15.84 16.06
N LYS A 248 14.12 14.75 16.40
CA LYS A 248 14.69 13.39 16.33
C LYS A 248 15.16 13.02 14.92
N PHE A 249 14.38 13.38 13.91
CA PHE A 249 14.72 13.12 12.52
C PHE A 249 15.99 13.87 12.11
N VAL A 250 16.03 15.19 12.30
CA VAL A 250 17.21 16.00 11.98
C VAL A 250 18.44 15.52 12.74
N SER A 251 18.30 15.18 14.03
CA SER A 251 19.39 14.61 14.84
C SER A 251 19.86 13.22 14.38
N SER A 252 19.05 12.48 13.62
CA SER A 252 19.42 11.17 13.09
C SER A 252 20.19 11.23 11.75
N ILE A 253 20.23 12.40 11.10
CA ILE A 253 20.94 12.58 9.83
C ILE A 253 22.45 12.57 10.10
N ASN A 254 23.17 11.65 9.46
CA ASN A 254 24.62 11.52 9.52
C ASN A 254 25.17 11.06 8.16
N SER A 255 26.49 10.88 8.04
CA SER A 255 27.17 10.53 6.79
C SER A 255 26.75 9.21 6.15
N SER A 256 26.08 8.32 6.89
CA SER A 256 25.55 7.06 6.36
C SER A 256 24.14 7.16 5.76
N VAL A 257 23.43 8.28 5.96
CA VAL A 257 22.06 8.47 5.45
C VAL A 257 22.12 8.92 3.99
N THR A 258 21.49 8.16 3.11
CA THR A 258 21.41 8.52 1.69
C THR A 258 20.41 9.67 1.46
N ALA A 259 20.63 10.46 0.40
CA ALA A 259 19.69 11.50 0.00
C ALA A 259 18.27 10.94 -0.26
N LYS A 260 18.19 9.70 -0.78
CA LYS A 260 16.91 9.01 -0.99
C LYS A 260 16.17 8.78 0.32
N ASP A 261 16.85 8.22 1.33
CA ASP A 261 16.24 7.93 2.64
C ASP A 261 15.81 9.20 3.36
N MET A 262 16.61 10.26 3.23
CA MET A 262 16.28 11.60 3.74
C MET A 262 14.96 12.10 3.11
N TRP A 263 14.87 12.15 1.78
CA TRP A 263 13.67 12.62 1.09
C TRP A 263 12.45 11.72 1.27
N GLU A 264 12.63 10.41 1.44
CA GLU A 264 11.55 9.51 1.84
C GLU A 264 10.98 9.87 3.22
N ASN A 265 11.84 10.18 4.19
CA ASN A 265 11.39 10.56 5.52
C ASN A 265 10.69 11.92 5.54
N VAL A 266 11.19 12.91 4.79
CA VAL A 266 10.53 14.21 4.61
C VAL A 266 9.13 14.02 4.02
N ARG A 267 9.01 13.24 2.94
CA ARG A 267 7.71 12.92 2.33
C ARG A 267 6.75 12.28 3.34
N LYS A 268 7.21 11.26 4.08
CA LYS A 268 6.42 10.61 5.14
C LYS A 268 5.97 11.61 6.21
N ALA A 269 6.85 12.51 6.66
CA ALA A 269 6.52 13.56 7.63
C ALA A 269 5.42 14.52 7.14
N CYS A 270 5.45 14.87 5.86
CA CYS A 270 4.39 15.65 5.19
C CYS A 270 3.09 14.85 4.97
N GLY A 271 3.11 13.54 5.18
CA GLY A 271 1.98 12.65 4.89
C GLY A 271 1.90 12.23 3.41
N ILE A 272 2.97 12.44 2.66
CA ILE A 272 3.12 12.01 1.26
C ILE A 272 3.70 10.60 1.27
N TYR A 273 2.94 9.66 0.76
CA TYR A 273 3.37 8.26 0.65
C TYR A 273 3.29 7.82 -0.80
N PRO A 274 4.22 6.96 -1.26
CA PRO A 274 4.05 6.31 -2.55
C PRO A 274 2.74 5.52 -2.54
N GLU A 275 1.99 5.59 -3.65
CA GLU A 275 0.81 4.77 -3.84
C GLU A 275 1.20 3.30 -3.76
N LYS A 276 0.54 2.55 -2.89
CA LYS A 276 0.75 1.09 -2.73
C LYS A 276 -0.13 0.29 -3.70
N ARG A 277 -0.51 0.87 -4.83
CA ARG A 277 -1.29 0.17 -5.84
C ARG A 277 -0.36 -0.77 -6.61
N ILE A 278 -0.89 -1.94 -6.98
CA ILE A 278 -0.18 -2.83 -7.89
C ILE A 278 0.01 -2.05 -9.18
N SER A 279 1.26 -1.80 -9.54
CA SER A 279 1.64 -1.08 -10.76
C SER A 279 0.97 -1.73 -11.97
N CYS A 280 0.40 -0.92 -12.87
CA CYS A 280 0.05 -1.44 -14.19
C CYS A 280 1.33 -1.79 -14.96
N LEU A 281 1.28 -2.85 -15.77
CA LEU A 281 2.33 -3.13 -16.74
C LEU A 281 1.94 -2.46 -18.07
N ARG A 282 2.91 -1.97 -18.83
CA ARG A 282 2.65 -1.47 -20.19
C ARG A 282 3.17 -2.47 -21.21
N LYS A 283 2.30 -2.93 -22.10
CA LYS A 283 2.66 -3.74 -23.27
C LYS A 283 2.10 -3.05 -24.50
N ASN A 284 2.96 -2.77 -25.49
CA ASN A 284 2.60 -2.10 -26.74
C ASN A 284 1.80 -0.79 -26.56
N GLY A 285 2.17 0.02 -25.56
CA GLY A 285 1.50 1.29 -25.25
C GLY A 285 0.21 1.16 -24.42
N GLN A 286 -0.35 -0.04 -24.27
CA GLN A 286 -1.55 -0.30 -23.46
C GLN A 286 -1.20 -0.65 -22.01
N GLU A 287 -2.00 -0.15 -21.08
CA GLU A 287 -1.89 -0.49 -19.66
C GLU A 287 -2.65 -1.79 -19.34
N VAL A 288 -1.91 -2.78 -18.88
CA VAL A 288 -2.44 -4.04 -18.35
C VAL A 288 -2.61 -3.89 -16.84
N ARG A 289 -3.86 -4.01 -16.38
CA ARG A 289 -4.25 -3.83 -14.98
C ARG A 289 -4.77 -5.10 -14.31
N ASN A 290 -5.06 -6.15 -15.08
CA ASN A 290 -5.49 -7.44 -14.57
C ASN A 290 -4.29 -8.27 -14.12
N ILE A 291 -4.35 -8.86 -12.92
CA ILE A 291 -3.23 -9.66 -12.35
C ILE A 291 -2.87 -10.85 -13.24
N SER A 292 -3.85 -11.60 -13.75
CA SER A 292 -3.61 -12.76 -14.60
C SER A 292 -2.92 -12.36 -15.90
N GLU A 293 -3.36 -11.25 -16.51
CA GLU A 293 -2.71 -10.70 -17.71
C GLU A 293 -1.32 -10.16 -17.39
N MET A 294 -1.12 -9.50 -16.24
CA MET A 294 0.21 -9.05 -15.81
C MET A 294 1.19 -10.22 -15.68
N VAL A 295 0.75 -11.36 -15.14
CA VAL A 295 1.58 -12.57 -15.01
C VAL A 295 1.99 -13.08 -16.40
N VAL A 296 1.07 -13.09 -17.36
CA VAL A 296 1.38 -13.48 -18.75
C VAL A 296 2.39 -12.52 -19.38
N VAL A 297 2.20 -11.20 -19.24
CA VAL A 297 3.12 -10.19 -19.77
C VAL A 297 4.52 -10.35 -19.16
N LEU A 298 4.62 -10.61 -17.86
CA LEU A 298 5.90 -10.90 -17.22
C LEU A 298 6.53 -12.18 -17.76
N ALA A 299 5.75 -13.26 -17.87
CA ALA A 299 6.25 -14.53 -18.39
C ALA A 299 6.79 -14.39 -19.82
N GLU A 300 6.07 -13.69 -20.70
CA GLU A 300 6.52 -13.39 -22.06
C GLU A 300 7.81 -12.55 -22.07
N ALA A 301 7.90 -11.54 -21.21
CA ALA A 301 9.11 -10.73 -21.08
C ALA A 301 10.31 -11.56 -20.61
N PHE A 302 10.11 -12.45 -19.63
CA PHE A 302 11.17 -13.37 -19.18
C PHE A 302 11.59 -14.33 -20.29
N VAL A 303 10.65 -14.96 -21.00
CA VAL A 303 10.95 -15.83 -22.15
C VAL A 303 11.72 -15.05 -23.22
N SER A 304 11.31 -13.81 -23.50
CA SER A 304 12.00 -12.96 -24.47
C SER A 304 13.43 -12.67 -24.04
N ILE A 305 13.68 -12.34 -22.76
CA ILE A 305 15.03 -12.04 -22.23
C ILE A 305 15.90 -13.28 -22.19
N CYS A 306 15.34 -14.42 -21.78
CA CYS A 306 16.03 -15.70 -21.68
C CYS A 306 16.07 -16.48 -23.00
N SER A 307 15.59 -15.89 -24.10
CA SER A 307 15.61 -16.54 -25.41
C SER A 307 17.05 -16.77 -25.87
N ALA A 308 17.28 -17.91 -26.54
CA ALA A 308 18.59 -18.24 -27.08
C ALA A 308 19.14 -17.15 -28.01
N SER A 309 18.27 -16.42 -28.71
CA SER A 309 18.62 -15.29 -29.58
C SER A 309 19.31 -14.12 -28.86
N ASN A 310 19.21 -14.02 -27.54
CA ASN A 310 19.89 -12.97 -26.77
C ASN A 310 21.28 -13.37 -26.26
N TYR A 311 21.67 -14.63 -26.42
CA TYR A 311 22.99 -15.09 -26.02
C TYR A 311 24.01 -14.85 -27.13
N THR A 312 25.27 -14.68 -26.73
CA THR A 312 26.38 -14.53 -27.68
C THR A 312 26.66 -15.87 -28.39
N GLU A 313 27.10 -15.80 -29.65
CA GLU A 313 27.42 -16.99 -30.46
C GLU A 313 28.40 -17.97 -29.78
N PRO A 314 29.45 -17.50 -29.06
CA PRO A 314 30.32 -18.41 -28.29
C PRO A 314 29.59 -19.16 -27.18
N PHE A 315 28.67 -18.49 -26.47
CA PHE A 315 27.89 -19.14 -25.41
C PHE A 315 26.88 -20.13 -25.98
N LEU A 316 26.21 -19.80 -27.09
CA LEU A 316 25.30 -20.72 -27.77
C LEU A 316 26.02 -21.98 -28.24
N THR A 317 27.21 -21.83 -28.82
CA THR A 317 28.05 -22.96 -29.22
C THR A 317 28.41 -23.83 -28.03
N TYR A 318 28.81 -23.22 -26.90
CA TYR A 318 29.11 -23.94 -25.66
C TYR A 318 27.87 -24.67 -25.10
N LYS A 319 26.74 -23.96 -24.94
CA LYS A 319 25.47 -24.51 -24.45
C LYS A 319 25.02 -25.70 -25.29
N ASN A 320 24.95 -25.53 -26.61
CA ASN A 320 24.57 -26.60 -27.54
C ASN A 320 25.52 -27.80 -27.46
N ARG A 321 26.81 -27.57 -27.25
CA ARG A 321 27.78 -28.64 -27.05
C ARG A 321 27.55 -29.37 -25.72
N MET A 322 27.31 -28.66 -24.63
CA MET A 322 27.12 -29.23 -23.29
C MET A 322 25.78 -29.97 -23.19
N GLU A 323 24.68 -29.42 -23.72
CA GLU A 323 23.34 -30.04 -23.68
C GLU A 323 23.27 -31.34 -24.50
N ARG A 324 24.16 -31.53 -25.48
CA ARG A 324 24.31 -32.81 -26.21
C ARG A 324 24.95 -33.91 -25.36
N ILE A 325 25.64 -33.55 -24.27
CA ILE A 325 26.27 -34.53 -23.37
C ILE A 325 25.16 -35.20 -22.57
N LYS A 326 24.83 -36.45 -22.89
CA LYS A 326 23.91 -37.26 -22.10
C LYS A 326 24.50 -37.49 -20.71
N LEU A 327 23.87 -36.92 -19.68
CA LEU A 327 24.22 -37.16 -18.29
C LEU A 327 23.90 -38.63 -17.94
N ARG A 328 24.91 -39.35 -17.45
CA ARG A 328 24.75 -40.71 -16.92
C ARG A 328 24.62 -40.63 -15.41
N PHE A 329 23.40 -40.81 -14.92
CA PHE A 329 23.11 -40.83 -13.47
C PHE A 329 23.37 -42.21 -12.83
N GLN A 330 23.85 -43.18 -13.60
CA GLN A 330 24.21 -44.51 -13.12
C GLN A 330 25.65 -44.49 -12.62
N THR A 331 25.82 -44.54 -11.30
CA THR A 331 27.13 -44.67 -10.65
C THR A 331 27.09 -45.84 -9.67
N THR A 332 28.13 -46.67 -9.68
CA THR A 332 28.36 -47.71 -8.65
C THR A 332 29.10 -47.15 -7.44
N LYS A 333 29.65 -45.93 -7.56
CA LYS A 333 30.32 -45.25 -6.45
C LYS A 333 29.26 -44.65 -5.53
N HIS A 334 29.37 -44.98 -4.24
CA HIS A 334 28.65 -44.28 -3.20
C HIS A 334 29.30 -42.90 -3.00
N LEU A 335 28.58 -41.85 -3.39
CA LEU A 335 29.05 -40.47 -3.30
C LEU A 335 28.41 -39.82 -2.09
N SER A 336 29.20 -39.13 -1.27
CA SER A 336 28.76 -38.55 0.00
C SER A 336 27.60 -37.55 -0.17
N TYR A 337 27.50 -36.87 -1.31
CA TYR A 337 26.40 -35.95 -1.59
C TYR A 337 25.07 -36.65 -1.94
N ASN A 338 25.05 -37.98 -2.08
CA ASN A 338 23.84 -38.77 -2.32
C ASN A 338 23.30 -39.44 -1.05
N THR A 339 23.90 -39.20 0.13
CA THR A 339 23.39 -39.71 1.41
C THR A 339 22.12 -39.00 1.83
N ASP A 340 21.42 -39.61 2.80
CA ASP A 340 20.26 -39.00 3.43
C ASP A 340 20.63 -37.67 4.10
N LEU A 341 19.72 -36.71 3.98
CA LEU A 341 19.77 -35.46 4.72
C LEU A 341 19.70 -35.74 6.21
N THR A 342 20.50 -35.02 6.98
CA THR A 342 20.59 -35.11 8.43
C THR A 342 19.78 -34.01 9.12
N ILE A 343 19.42 -34.23 10.38
CA ILE A 343 18.74 -33.22 11.19
C ILE A 343 19.61 -31.97 11.42
N PHE A 344 20.94 -32.15 11.48
CA PHE A 344 21.89 -31.05 11.59
C PHE A 344 21.88 -30.16 10.34
N GLU A 345 21.83 -30.76 9.14
CA GLU A 345 21.70 -29.99 7.89
C GLU A 345 20.36 -29.25 7.83
N LEU A 346 19.27 -29.87 8.25
CA LEU A 346 17.95 -29.23 8.29
C LEU A 346 17.94 -28.02 9.25
N HIS A 347 18.47 -28.17 10.47
CA HIS A 347 18.61 -27.06 11.43
C HIS A 347 19.53 -25.97 10.91
N THR A 348 20.64 -26.34 10.27
CA THR A 348 21.58 -25.38 9.68
C THR A 348 20.89 -24.58 8.59
N ALA A 349 20.15 -25.24 7.68
CA ALA A 349 19.36 -24.58 6.64
C ALA A 349 18.34 -23.61 7.26
N LEU A 350 17.57 -24.05 8.25
CA LEU A 350 16.56 -23.21 8.91
C LEU A 350 17.17 -22.02 9.67
N SER A 351 18.40 -22.09 10.15
CA SER A 351 19.05 -20.98 10.86
C SER A 351 19.57 -19.85 9.96
N VAL A 352 19.91 -20.17 8.70
CA VAL A 352 20.51 -19.21 7.75
C VAL A 352 19.45 -18.54 6.85
N ILE A 353 18.27 -19.16 6.70
CA ILE A 353 17.24 -18.68 5.77
C ILE A 353 16.63 -17.35 6.22
N LYS A 354 16.54 -16.42 5.26
CA LYS A 354 15.81 -15.16 5.40
C LYS A 354 14.31 -15.38 5.18
N HIS A 355 13.46 -14.62 5.85
CA HIS A 355 12.02 -14.64 5.61
C HIS A 355 11.67 -14.13 4.21
N THR A 356 11.48 -15.04 3.26
CA THR A 356 10.98 -14.75 1.91
C THR A 356 9.49 -15.09 1.79
N SER A 357 8.89 -14.77 0.65
CA SER A 357 7.50 -15.15 0.35
C SER A 357 7.38 -16.68 0.28
N PRO A 358 6.29 -17.26 0.81
CA PRO A 358 6.09 -18.70 0.70
C PRO A 358 5.92 -19.13 -0.76
N GLY A 359 6.15 -20.42 -1.00
CA GLY A 359 5.84 -21.05 -2.28
C GLY A 359 4.33 -21.23 -2.48
N PRO A 360 3.92 -21.95 -3.54
CA PRO A 360 2.51 -22.25 -3.83
C PRO A 360 1.78 -23.04 -2.73
N ASP A 361 2.53 -23.66 -1.81
CA ASP A 361 2.01 -24.38 -0.63
C ASP A 361 1.65 -23.47 0.54
N GLU A 362 1.97 -22.17 0.45
CA GLU A 362 1.79 -21.14 1.47
C GLU A 362 2.56 -21.40 2.79
N VAL A 363 3.43 -22.42 2.85
CA VAL A 363 4.21 -22.76 4.03
C VAL A 363 5.44 -21.85 4.09
N THR A 364 5.55 -21.08 5.17
CA THR A 364 6.67 -20.16 5.35
C THR A 364 7.79 -20.79 6.18
N TYR A 365 9.02 -20.30 5.98
CA TYR A 365 10.15 -20.71 6.81
C TYR A 365 9.95 -20.42 8.30
N SER A 366 9.21 -19.35 8.64
CA SER A 366 8.88 -19.04 10.04
C SER A 366 8.02 -20.12 10.68
N MET A 367 7.12 -20.76 9.91
CA MET A 367 6.32 -21.88 10.42
C MET A 367 7.20 -23.10 10.67
N LEU A 368 8.10 -23.43 9.74
CA LEU A 368 9.01 -24.57 9.88
C LEU A 368 9.96 -24.40 11.08
N GLN A 369 10.48 -23.20 11.31
CA GLN A 369 11.34 -22.87 12.46
C GLN A 369 10.65 -23.06 13.83
N HIS A 370 9.32 -23.04 13.89
CA HIS A 370 8.55 -23.17 15.13
C HIS A 370 7.82 -24.53 15.25
N LEU A 371 8.15 -25.49 14.39
CA LEU A 371 7.72 -26.87 14.57
C LEU A 371 8.47 -27.51 15.75
N SER A 372 7.86 -28.52 16.37
CA SER A 372 8.54 -29.31 17.39
C SER A 372 9.66 -30.15 16.78
N GLU A 373 10.67 -30.51 17.58
CA GLU A 373 11.77 -31.37 17.13
C GLU A 373 11.27 -32.69 16.55
N HIS A 374 10.23 -33.27 17.16
CA HIS A 374 9.58 -34.48 16.67
C HIS A 374 8.92 -34.28 15.30
N SER A 375 8.23 -33.15 15.09
CA SER A 375 7.67 -32.81 13.78
C SER A 375 8.76 -32.62 12.72
N LEU A 376 9.87 -31.96 13.08
CA LEU A 376 11.01 -31.75 12.17
C LEU A 376 11.67 -33.07 11.76
N LEU A 377 11.84 -34.01 12.68
CA LEU A 377 12.36 -35.35 12.37
C LEU A 377 11.45 -36.11 11.39
N ASN A 378 10.12 -35.99 11.53
CA ASN A 378 9.18 -36.61 10.61
C ASN A 378 9.17 -35.93 9.23
N ILE A 379 9.33 -34.61 9.17
CA ILE A 379 9.53 -33.88 7.91
C ILE A 379 10.85 -34.29 7.24
N LEU A 380 11.94 -34.41 8.00
CA LEU A 380 13.22 -34.88 7.48
C LEU A 380 13.10 -36.27 6.88
N TYR A 381 12.41 -37.18 7.58
CA TYR A 381 12.13 -38.50 7.05
C TYR A 381 11.34 -38.44 5.73
N MET A 382 10.31 -37.60 5.66
CA MET A 382 9.56 -37.37 4.42
C MET A 382 10.47 -36.86 3.30
N PHE A 383 11.35 -35.87 3.56
CA PHE A 383 12.30 -35.37 2.56
C PHE A 383 13.26 -36.45 2.07
N ASN A 384 13.79 -37.29 2.96
CA ASN A 384 14.65 -38.41 2.57
C ASN A 384 13.88 -39.47 1.77
N ARG A 385 12.58 -39.69 2.05
CA ARG A 385 11.74 -40.55 1.20
C ARG A 385 11.54 -39.96 -0.18
N ILE A 386 11.28 -38.66 -0.27
CA ILE A 386 11.16 -37.96 -1.56
C ILE A 386 12.49 -38.11 -2.30
N TRP A 387 13.61 -37.73 -1.69
CA TRP A 387 14.95 -37.85 -2.25
C TRP A 387 15.26 -39.24 -2.83
N LYS A 388 14.85 -40.32 -2.15
CA LYS A 388 15.04 -41.71 -2.61
C LYS A 388 14.04 -42.18 -3.68
N LYS A 389 12.75 -41.86 -3.50
CA LYS A 389 11.65 -42.41 -4.33
C LYS A 389 11.41 -41.60 -5.59
N THR A 390 11.54 -40.28 -5.54
CA THR A 390 11.56 -39.49 -6.76
C THR A 390 12.93 -39.66 -7.39
N PHE A 391 13.10 -40.76 -8.15
CA PHE A 391 14.06 -40.79 -9.24
C PHE A 391 13.91 -39.46 -9.98
N PHE A 392 15.02 -38.79 -10.30
CA PHE A 392 15.11 -37.55 -11.07
C PHE A 392 14.37 -37.70 -12.43
N SER A 393 13.04 -37.67 -12.41
CA SER A 393 12.18 -37.92 -13.54
C SER A 393 11.38 -36.64 -13.78
N ARG A 394 11.83 -35.88 -14.77
CA ARG A 394 11.17 -34.76 -15.47
C ARG A 394 10.71 -33.52 -14.70
N LEU A 395 10.44 -33.59 -13.39
CA LEU A 395 9.98 -32.41 -12.64
C LEU A 395 11.08 -31.35 -12.42
N LEU A 396 12.36 -31.76 -12.37
CA LEU A 396 13.49 -30.85 -12.33
C LEU A 396 13.87 -30.26 -13.71
N GLU A 397 13.42 -30.82 -14.83
CA GLU A 397 13.57 -30.15 -16.14
C GLU A 397 12.79 -28.82 -16.15
N THR A 398 11.67 -28.74 -15.43
CA THR A 398 10.90 -27.51 -15.22
C THR A 398 11.44 -26.59 -14.12
N CYS A 399 12.10 -27.12 -13.08
CA CYS A 399 12.56 -26.30 -11.95
C CYS A 399 13.94 -25.65 -12.19
N PHE A 400 14.84 -26.25 -12.98
CA PHE A 400 16.12 -25.62 -13.35
C PHE A 400 15.93 -24.36 -14.19
N TYR A 401 14.80 -24.21 -14.89
CA TYR A 401 14.48 -22.98 -15.63
C TYR A 401 14.23 -21.76 -14.72
N ASN A 402 13.95 -21.96 -13.43
CA ASN A 402 13.68 -20.88 -12.48
C ASN A 402 14.85 -20.55 -11.53
N SER A 403 15.91 -21.36 -11.49
CA SER A 403 17.08 -21.09 -10.64
C SER A 403 18.19 -20.29 -11.34
N ASP A 404 18.24 -20.28 -12.68
CA ASP A 404 19.25 -19.50 -13.42
C ASP A 404 18.97 -17.98 -13.44
N THR A 405 17.86 -17.53 -12.86
CA THR A 405 17.52 -16.10 -12.77
C THR A 405 18.29 -15.31 -11.71
N GLU A 406 19.12 -15.94 -10.88
CA GLU A 406 19.99 -15.23 -9.91
C GLU A 406 21.43 -14.92 -10.42
N ALA A 407 21.82 -15.39 -11.61
CA ALA A 407 23.16 -15.16 -12.17
C ALA A 407 23.37 -13.76 -12.80
N GLY A 408 22.66 -12.73 -12.32
CA GLY A 408 22.77 -11.35 -12.77
C GLY A 408 23.73 -10.46 -11.95
N ARG A 409 24.36 -10.98 -10.90
CA ARG A 409 25.40 -10.22 -10.18
C ARG A 409 26.76 -10.44 -10.83
N ARG A 410 27.31 -9.36 -11.40
CA ARG A 410 28.72 -9.28 -11.83
C ARG A 410 29.62 -9.87 -10.73
N PRO A 411 30.52 -10.81 -11.04
CA PRO A 411 31.59 -11.15 -10.11
C PRO A 411 32.54 -9.94 -10.07
N ALA A 412 32.54 -9.24 -8.93
CA ALA A 412 33.63 -8.32 -8.61
C ALA A 412 34.89 -9.18 -8.41
N GLY A 413 35.73 -9.23 -9.44
CA GLY A 413 37.03 -9.86 -9.36
C GLY A 413 37.96 -9.04 -8.47
N SER A 414 38.50 -9.68 -7.43
CA SER A 414 39.87 -9.44 -6.94
C SER A 414 40.24 -10.52 -5.92
N ALA A 415 40.55 -11.73 -6.41
CA ALA A 415 41.38 -12.65 -5.64
C ALA A 415 42.84 -12.43 -6.09
N LYS A 416 43.62 -11.77 -5.23
CA LYS A 416 45.09 -11.72 -5.34
C LYS A 416 45.61 -13.16 -5.24
N LEU A 417 46.11 -13.69 -6.34
CA LEU A 417 46.90 -14.92 -6.34
C LEU A 417 48.31 -14.57 -5.84
N SER A 418 48.66 -15.11 -4.68
CA SER A 418 50.04 -15.20 -4.20
C SER A 418 50.78 -16.23 -5.04
N THR A 419 51.76 -15.79 -5.82
CA THR A 419 52.79 -16.67 -6.38
C THR A 419 54.01 -16.63 -5.47
N ASN A 420 54.09 -17.57 -4.54
CA ASN A 420 55.37 -17.99 -3.98
C ASN A 420 55.79 -19.26 -4.73
N SER A 421 56.95 -19.20 -5.36
CA SER A 421 57.74 -20.35 -5.77
C SER A 421 59.20 -20.05 -5.43
N PRO A 422 59.99 -21.08 -5.10
CA PRO A 422 61.09 -20.98 -4.15
C PRO A 422 62.38 -20.46 -4.77
N ASN A 423 63.06 -19.59 -4.03
CA ASN A 423 64.45 -19.74 -3.59
C ASN A 423 64.66 -18.89 -2.33
#